data_AF-A0A832BNA8-F1
#
_entry.id   AF-A0A832BNA8-F1
#
_cell.length_a   1.000
_cell.length_b   1.000
_cell.length_c   1.000
_cell.angle_alpha   90.00
_cell.angle_beta   90.00
_cell.angle_gamma   90.00
#
_symmetry.space_group_name_H-M   'P 1'
#
loop_
_entity.id
_entity.type
_entity.pdbx_description
1 polymer ?
#
loop_
_entity_poly.entity_id
_entity_poly.type
_entity_poly.pdbx_seq_one_letter_code
_entity_poly.pdbx_strand_id
1 'polypeptide(L)'
;MKKIEYVYFTIYHHCARRSYFPDSLEVRLKAMYLLALSAGGWILFLQLMYLRFIKNVWFSSHPLAMFYALAVYTSITVLFYRIFIVNEHDQKIFSKFESAWNNNPNKKRDLLIVSFIAALPYLAMMGLKLMMAK
;
A
#
# COMPACT_ATOMS: atom_id res chain seq x y z
N MET A 1 13.70 4.42 -6.26
CA MET A 1 12.44 4.87 -6.91
C MET A 1 11.85 3.84 -7.88
N LYS A 2 12.60 3.30 -8.87
CA LYS A 2 12.08 2.36 -9.89
C LYS A 2 11.23 1.17 -9.37
N LYS A 3 11.58 0.58 -8.22
CA LYS A 3 10.83 -0.56 -7.64
C LYS A 3 9.44 -0.18 -7.12
N ILE A 4 9.30 0.99 -6.46
CA ILE A 4 8.01 1.47 -5.93
C ILE A 4 7.09 1.86 -7.08
N GLU A 5 7.64 2.51 -8.11
CA GLU A 5 6.90 2.83 -9.33
C GLU A 5 6.37 1.55 -10.01
N TYR A 6 7.18 0.49 -10.09
CA TYR A 6 6.76 -0.79 -10.66
C TYR A 6 5.68 -1.49 -9.81
N VAL A 7 5.78 -1.40 -8.47
CA VAL A 7 4.75 -1.89 -7.56
C VAL A 7 3.42 -1.16 -7.79
N TYR A 8 3.46 0.17 -7.85
CA TYR A 8 2.29 0.99 -8.13
C TYR A 8 1.70 0.67 -9.51
N PHE A 9 2.55 0.58 -10.54
CA PHE A 9 2.15 0.18 -11.90
C PHE A 9 1.40 -1.16 -11.90
N THR A 10 1.94 -2.16 -11.21
CA THR A 10 1.35 -3.51 -11.15
C THR A 10 -0.05 -3.48 -10.53
N ILE A 11 -0.22 -2.69 -9.47
CA ILE A 11 -1.53 -2.47 -8.82
C ILE A 11 -2.47 -1.73 -9.76
N TYR A 12 -2.02 -0.63 -10.35
CA TYR A 12 -2.82 0.21 -11.24
C TYR A 12 -3.30 -0.57 -12.47
N HIS A 13 -2.39 -1.29 -13.13
CA HIS A 13 -2.72 -2.15 -14.26
C HIS A 13 -3.70 -3.27 -13.87
N HIS A 14 -3.62 -3.81 -12.65
CA HIS A 14 -4.61 -4.80 -12.19
C HIS A 14 -6.01 -4.17 -12.02
N CYS A 15 -6.09 -2.99 -11.41
CA CYS A 15 -7.35 -2.25 -11.25
C CYS A 15 -7.95 -1.83 -12.60
N ALA A 16 -7.12 -1.36 -13.54
CA ALA A 16 -7.53 -0.92 -14.86
C ALA A 16 -8.12 -2.09 -15.67
N ARG A 17 -7.46 -3.26 -15.64
CA ARG A 17 -7.91 -4.45 -16.40
C ARG A 17 -9.27 -5.01 -15.94
N ARG A 18 -9.69 -4.70 -14.71
CA ARG A 18 -10.99 -5.12 -14.15
C ARG A 18 -12.11 -4.10 -14.36
N SER A 19 -11.81 -2.97 -15.01
CA SER A 19 -12.73 -1.84 -15.14
C SER A 19 -13.06 -1.60 -16.60
N TYR A 20 -14.32 -1.22 -16.89
CA TYR A 20 -14.75 -0.86 -18.24
C TYR A 20 -14.08 0.43 -18.75
N PHE A 21 -13.71 1.33 -17.85
CA PHE A 21 -13.00 2.59 -18.14
C PHE A 21 -11.63 2.60 -17.43
N PRO A 22 -10.57 2.06 -18.07
CA PRO A 22 -9.27 1.82 -17.44
C PRO A 22 -8.57 3.10 -16.96
N ASP A 23 -8.78 4.23 -17.67
CA ASP A 23 -8.18 5.53 -17.34
C ASP A 23 -9.06 6.41 -16.45
N SER A 24 -10.17 5.88 -15.94
CA SER A 24 -11.07 6.65 -15.08
C SER A 24 -10.41 7.05 -13.76
N LEU A 25 -10.79 8.21 -13.24
CA LEU A 25 -10.34 8.70 -11.92
C LEU A 25 -10.60 7.66 -10.82
N GLU A 26 -11.70 6.91 -10.93
CA GLU A 26 -12.04 5.84 -9.97
C GLU A 26 -10.96 4.76 -9.90
N VAL A 27 -10.45 4.28 -11.04
CA VAL A 27 -9.40 3.25 -11.09
C VAL A 27 -8.10 3.79 -10.50
N ARG A 28 -7.73 5.02 -10.89
CA ARG A 28 -6.55 5.71 -10.40
C ARG A 28 -6.58 5.87 -8.88
N LEU A 29 -7.73 6.29 -8.35
CA LEU A 29 -7.97 6.40 -6.91
C LEU A 29 -7.89 5.03 -6.22
N LYS A 30 -8.53 3.98 -6.75
CA LYS A 30 -8.45 2.62 -6.18
C LYS A 30 -7.01 2.12 -6.09
N ALA A 31 -6.22 2.30 -7.15
CA ALA A 31 -4.81 1.91 -7.17
C ALA A 31 -3.98 2.70 -6.14
N MET A 32 -4.22 4.01 -6.06
CA MET A 32 -3.60 4.87 -5.05
C MET A 32 -3.98 4.46 -3.63
N TYR A 33 -5.24 4.13 -3.37
CA TYR A 33 -5.71 3.72 -2.04
C TYR A 33 -5.09 2.40 -1.62
N LEU A 34 -4.96 1.44 -2.53
CA LEU A 34 -4.28 0.17 -2.24
C LEU A 34 -2.80 0.39 -1.89
N LEU A 35 -2.12 1.27 -2.61
CA LEU A 35 -0.74 1.63 -2.28
C LEU A 35 -0.65 2.35 -0.92
N ALA A 36 -1.55 3.31 -0.66
CA ALA A 36 -1.61 4.06 0.60
C ALA A 36 -1.88 3.14 1.78
N LEU A 37 -2.78 2.17 1.61
CA LEU A 37 -3.09 1.15 2.60
C LEU A 37 -1.85 0.31 2.89
N SER A 38 -1.22 -0.26 1.86
CA SER A 38 0.05 -0.99 2.00
C SER A 38 1.13 -0.20 2.75
N ALA A 39 1.41 1.03 2.33
CA ALA A 39 2.40 1.89 2.97
C ALA A 39 2.04 2.20 4.43
N GLY A 40 0.77 2.53 4.70
CA GLY A 40 0.27 2.77 6.06
C GLY A 40 0.36 1.54 6.95
N GLY A 41 0.06 0.36 6.43
CA GLY A 41 0.23 -0.91 7.12
C GLY A 41 1.68 -1.11 7.56
N TRP A 42 2.65 -0.87 6.68
CA TRP A 42 4.07 -0.95 7.01
C TRP A 42 4.50 0.06 8.07
N ILE A 43 4.04 1.31 7.99
CA ILE A 43 4.34 2.33 9.00
C ILE A 43 3.77 1.91 10.37
N LEU A 44 2.53 1.44 10.41
CA LEU A 44 1.89 0.99 11.65
C LEU A 44 2.58 -0.24 12.22
N PHE A 45 2.97 -1.19 11.37
CA PHE A 45 3.72 -2.36 11.79
C PHE A 45 5.08 -1.96 12.39
N LEU A 46 5.85 -1.11 11.71
CA LEU A 46 7.14 -0.63 12.21
C LEU A 46 6.98 0.15 13.53
N GLN A 47 5.93 0.97 13.65
CA GLN A 47 5.61 1.66 14.89
C GLN A 47 5.31 0.68 16.01
N LEU A 48 4.51 -0.36 15.74
CA LEU A 48 4.21 -1.41 16.71
C LEU A 48 5.50 -2.13 17.15
N MET A 49 6.39 -2.43 16.20
CA MET A 49 7.69 -3.05 16.51
C MET A 49 8.58 -2.17 17.36
N TYR A 50 8.64 -0.88 17.05
CA TYR A 50 9.37 0.10 17.82
C TYR A 50 8.83 0.21 19.26
N LEU A 51 7.52 0.39 19.41
CA LEU A 51 6.88 0.48 20.72
C LEU A 51 7.10 -0.80 21.54
N ARG A 52 6.98 -1.97 20.90
CA ARG A 52 7.06 -3.25 21.59
C ARG A 52 8.48 -3.68 21.95
N PHE A 53 9.43 -3.59 21.02
CA PHE A 53 10.76 -4.17 21.18
C PHE A 53 11.83 -3.15 21.59
N ILE A 54 11.63 -1.86 21.32
CA ILE A 54 12.61 -0.83 21.65
C ILE A 54 12.17 -0.06 22.89
N LYS A 55 10.90 0.35 22.95
CA LYS A 55 10.40 1.18 24.06
C LYS A 55 9.65 0.39 25.14
N ASN A 56 9.35 -0.90 24.92
CA ASN A 56 8.59 -1.76 25.83
C ASN A 56 7.27 -1.13 26.33
N VAL A 57 6.60 -0.34 25.50
CA VAL A 57 5.37 0.38 25.84
C VAL A 57 4.22 -0.03 24.92
N TRP A 58 3.01 0.22 25.40
CA TRP A 58 1.76 -0.02 24.69
C TRP A 58 1.00 1.29 24.51
N PHE A 59 0.11 1.29 23.53
CA PHE A 59 -0.95 2.29 23.50
C PHE A 59 -1.78 2.17 24.78
N SER A 60 -2.06 3.30 25.42
CA SER A 60 -2.82 3.33 26.68
C SER A 60 -4.25 2.85 26.53
N SER A 61 -4.83 2.94 25.32
CA SER A 61 -6.18 2.44 25.04
C SER A 61 -6.37 2.09 23.55
N HIS A 62 -7.35 1.22 23.27
CA HIS A 62 -7.73 0.82 21.92
C HIS A 62 -8.22 2.00 21.06
N PRO A 63 -9.06 2.94 21.56
CA PRO A 63 -9.46 4.10 20.77
C PRO A 63 -8.29 4.98 20.34
N LEU A 64 -7.27 5.14 21.19
CA LEU A 64 -6.09 5.95 20.89
C LEU A 64 -5.23 5.29 19.80
N ALA A 65 -5.09 3.97 19.84
CA ALA A 65 -4.45 3.20 18.76
C ALA A 65 -5.20 3.33 17.42
N MET A 66 -6.54 3.29 17.44
CA MET A 66 -7.36 3.50 16.24
C MET A 66 -7.20 4.91 15.68
N PHE A 67 -7.22 5.94 16.54
CA PHE A 67 -7.05 7.32 16.12
C PHE A 67 -5.68 7.56 15.48
N TYR A 68 -4.63 6.98 16.07
CA TYR A 68 -3.30 7.03 15.48
C TYR A 68 -3.24 6.33 14.12
N ALA A 69 -3.85 5.15 14.00
CA ALA A 69 -3.94 4.44 12.72
C ALA A 69 -4.67 5.26 11.65
N LEU A 70 -5.78 5.88 12.01
CA LEU A 70 -6.54 6.78 11.13
C LEU A 70 -5.66 7.95 10.67
N ALA A 71 -4.98 8.63 11.59
CA ALA A 71 -4.11 9.75 11.27
C ALA A 71 -2.99 9.36 10.29
N VAL A 72 -2.38 8.19 10.48
CA VAL A 72 -1.36 7.65 9.56
C VAL A 72 -1.97 7.41 8.18
N TYR A 73 -3.11 6.72 8.08
CA TYR A 73 -3.74 6.47 6.78
C TYR A 73 -4.16 7.76 6.08
N THR A 74 -4.83 8.69 6.77
CA THR A 74 -5.23 9.97 6.20
C THR A 74 -4.02 10.75 5.69
N SER A 75 -2.93 10.81 6.45
CA SER A 75 -1.71 11.53 6.06
C SER A 75 -1.08 10.94 4.80
N ILE A 76 -0.95 9.61 4.73
CA ILE A 76 -0.38 8.94 3.55
C ILE A 76 -1.31 9.09 2.34
N THR A 77 -2.61 8.94 2.53
CA THR A 77 -3.60 9.12 1.46
C THR A 77 -3.52 10.52 0.87
N VAL A 78 -3.47 11.57 1.68
CA VAL A 78 -3.35 12.96 1.20
C VAL A 78 -2.04 13.17 0.44
N LEU A 79 -0.94 12.64 0.97
CA LEU A 79 0.38 12.74 0.35
C LEU A 79 0.41 12.02 -1.01
N PHE A 80 -0.12 10.79 -1.07
CA PHE A 80 -0.19 10.01 -2.31
C PHE A 80 -1.19 10.60 -3.30
N TYR A 81 -2.32 11.13 -2.85
CA TYR A 81 -3.26 11.83 -3.72
C TYR A 81 -2.57 13.01 -4.44
N ARG A 82 -1.80 13.82 -3.70
CA ARG A 82 -1.04 14.91 -4.30
C ARG A 82 0.03 14.44 -5.29
N ILE A 83 0.78 13.40 -4.93
CA ILE A 83 1.87 12.88 -5.78
C ILE A 83 1.33 12.18 -7.02
N PHE A 84 0.41 11.24 -6.85
CA PHE A 84 -0.03 10.36 -7.93
C PHE A 84 -1.14 10.97 -8.77
N ILE A 85 -2.15 11.57 -8.15
CA ILE A 85 -3.33 12.08 -8.87
C ILE A 85 -3.12 13.52 -9.34
N VAL A 86 -2.82 14.44 -8.43
CA VAL A 86 -2.74 15.88 -8.75
C VAL A 86 -1.56 16.19 -9.68
N ASN A 87 -0.41 15.56 -9.47
CA ASN A 87 0.77 15.74 -10.32
C ASN A 87 0.83 14.76 -11.51
N GLU A 88 -0.22 13.95 -11.73
CA GLU A 88 -0.33 12.95 -12.81
C GLU A 88 0.85 11.98 -12.90
N HIS A 89 1.52 11.75 -11.76
CA HIS A 89 2.68 10.86 -11.71
C HIS A 89 2.27 9.40 -11.94
N ASP A 90 1.01 9.05 -11.67
CA ASP A 90 0.44 7.74 -11.95
C ASP A 90 0.40 7.42 -13.45
N GLN A 91 -0.03 8.37 -14.28
CA GLN A 91 -0.08 8.22 -15.73
C GLN A 91 1.33 8.12 -16.33
N LYS A 92 2.29 8.91 -15.80
CA LYS A 92 3.71 8.80 -16.19
C LYS A 92 4.31 7.44 -15.86
N ILE A 93 3.94 6.87 -14.71
CA ILE A 93 4.35 5.50 -14.34
C ILE A 93 3.70 4.49 -15.29
N PHE A 94 2.42 4.65 -15.62
CA PHE A 94 1.70 3.72 -16.48
C PHE A 94 2.35 3.59 -17.86
N SER A 95 2.53 4.72 -18.55
CA SER A 95 3.14 4.74 -19.88
C SER A 95 4.59 4.22 -19.90
N LYS A 96 5.34 4.43 -18.82
CA LYS A 96 6.74 3.98 -18.68
C LYS A 96 6.88 2.46 -18.60
N PHE A 97 5.94 1.76 -17.97
CA PHE A 97 6.07 0.32 -17.70
C PHE A 97 5.14 -0.57 -18.54
N GLU A 98 4.15 0.02 -19.22
CA GLU A 98 3.18 -0.72 -20.04
C GLU A 98 3.83 -1.63 -21.09
N SER A 99 4.78 -1.09 -21.87
CA SER A 99 5.48 -1.85 -22.90
C SER A 99 6.31 -3.01 -22.33
N ALA A 100 7.00 -2.78 -21.21
CA ALA A 100 7.78 -3.81 -20.53
C ALA A 100 6.90 -4.90 -19.91
N TRP A 101 5.72 -4.53 -19.40
CA TRP A 101 4.78 -5.45 -18.77
C TRP A 101 4.10 -6.38 -19.78
N ASN A 102 3.74 -5.86 -20.95
CA ASN A 102 3.13 -6.67 -22.02
C ASN A 102 4.06 -7.80 -22.47
N ASN A 103 5.37 -7.54 -22.46
CA ASN A 103 6.41 -8.51 -22.82
C ASN A 103 6.89 -9.39 -21.64
N ASN A 104 6.41 -9.17 -20.41
CA ASN A 104 6.86 -9.91 -19.23
C ASN A 104 6.07 -11.22 -19.04
N PRO A 105 6.70 -12.41 -19.19
CA PRO A 105 6.02 -13.69 -18.94
C PRO A 105 5.70 -13.92 -17.45
N ASN A 106 6.42 -13.26 -16.54
CA ASN A 106 6.29 -13.43 -15.09
C ASN A 106 5.28 -12.47 -14.43
N LYS A 107 4.49 -11.74 -15.21
CA LYS A 107 3.55 -10.71 -14.71
C LYS A 107 2.59 -11.19 -13.61
N LYS A 108 2.12 -12.45 -13.67
CA LYS A 108 1.27 -13.02 -12.62
C LYS A 108 2.02 -13.20 -11.30
N ARG A 109 3.28 -13.64 -11.37
CA ARG A 109 4.15 -13.80 -10.19
C ARG A 109 4.45 -12.45 -9.56
N ASP A 110 4.74 -11.45 -10.37
CA ASP A 110 5.02 -10.09 -9.88
C ASP A 110 3.81 -9.50 -9.16
N LEU A 111 2.60 -9.67 -9.71
CA LEU A 111 1.36 -9.26 -9.03
C LEU A 111 1.16 -9.98 -7.70
N LEU A 112 1.44 -11.29 -7.64
CA LEU A 112 1.36 -12.06 -6.38
C LEU A 112 2.36 -11.55 -5.33
N ILE A 113 3.61 -11.29 -5.74
CA ILE A 113 4.64 -10.73 -4.85
C ILE A 113 4.21 -9.36 -4.33
N VAL A 114 3.72 -8.48 -5.20
CA VAL A 114 3.23 -7.15 -4.81
C VAL A 114 2.07 -7.23 -3.84
N SER A 115 1.11 -8.11 -4.11
CA SER A 115 -0.06 -8.32 -3.25
C SER A 115 0.35 -8.89 -1.89
N PHE A 116 1.29 -9.83 -1.87
CA PHE A 116 1.82 -10.41 -0.65
C PHE A 116 2.56 -9.37 0.19
N ILE A 117 3.44 -8.56 -0.40
CA ILE A 117 4.15 -7.48 0.30
C ILE A 117 3.18 -6.45 0.88
N ALA A 118 2.09 -6.16 0.17
CA ALA A 118 1.05 -5.24 0.64
C ALA A 118 0.26 -5.79 1.83
N ALA A 119 -0.04 -7.09 1.84
CA ALA A 119 -0.77 -7.75 2.91
C ALA A 119 0.10 -8.11 4.13
N LEU A 120 1.40 -8.30 3.93
CA LEU A 120 2.35 -8.76 4.94
C LEU A 120 2.30 -7.99 6.28
N PRO A 121 2.30 -6.65 6.33
CA PRO A 121 2.29 -5.95 7.61
C PRO A 121 1.02 -6.24 8.43
N TYR A 122 -0.12 -6.47 7.79
CA TYR A 122 -1.38 -6.82 8.46
C TYR A 122 -1.34 -8.23 9.02
N LEU A 123 -0.84 -9.19 8.23
CA LEU A 123 -0.65 -10.57 8.68
C LEU A 123 0.32 -10.62 9.87
N ALA A 124 1.41 -9.86 9.81
CA ALA A 124 2.39 -9.78 10.87
C ALA A 124 1.82 -9.14 12.15
N MET A 125 1.09 -8.02 12.04
CA MET A 125 0.39 -7.41 13.18
C MET A 125 -0.64 -8.36 13.81
N MET A 126 -1.38 -9.10 13.00
CA MET A 126 -2.36 -10.09 13.48
C MET A 126 -1.66 -11.26 14.19
N GLY A 127 -0.57 -11.78 13.63
CA GLY A 127 0.23 -12.83 14.27
C GLY A 127 0.82 -12.38 15.61
N LEU A 128 1.36 -11.17 15.67
CA LEU A 128 1.85 -10.55 16.91
C LEU A 128 0.74 -10.45 17.98
N LYS A 129 -0.45 -10.01 17.60
CA LYS A 129 -1.61 -9.94 18.50
C LYS A 129 -1.93 -11.33 19.06
N LEU A 130 -1.95 -12.37 18.23
CA LEU A 130 -2.25 -13.75 18.66
C LEU A 130 -1.17 -14.31 19.59
N MET A 131 0.11 -14.10 19.28
CA MET A 131 1.22 -14.57 20.12
C MET A 131 1.26 -13.89 21.49
N MET A 132 0.78 -12.64 21.58
CA MET A 132 0.81 -11.84 22.80
C MET A 132 -0.52 -11.84 23.57
N ALA A 133 -1.55 -12.53 23.09
CA ALA A 133 -2.85 -12.64 23.76
C ALA A 133 -2.86 -13.66 24.92
N LYS A 134 -1.71 -13.88 25.58
CA LYS A 134 -1.61 -14.69 26.80
C LYS A 134 -1.85 -13.83 28.04
#